data_AF-A0AAD9T7U4-F1
#
_entry.id   AF-A0AAD9T7U4-F1
#
_cell.length_a   1.000
_cell.length_b   1.000
_cell.length_c   1.000
_cell.angle_alpha   90.00
_cell.angle_beta   90.00
_cell.angle_gamma   90.00
#
_symmetry.space_group_name_H-M   'P 1'
#
loop_
_entity.id
_entity.type
_entity.pdbx_description
1 polymer ?
#
loop_
_entity_poly.entity_id
_entity_poly.type
_entity_poly.pdbx_seq_one_letter_code
_entity_poly.pdbx_strand_id
1 'polypeptide(L)'
;QSHKSFFTKSDLFFLCVLRPESSAINKQDVEIEAAQWMPIEEYAAQHFVIDNKQKFFMAKICLAKADHGYPGFSARETTTGRGKKTYIYCNNPEIVENFASSM
;
A
#
# COMPACT_ATOMS: atom_id res chain seq x y z
N GLN A 1 7.35 -17.77 -9.53
CA GLN A 1 7.41 -16.49 -10.24
C GLN A 1 6.42 -16.60 -11.42
N SER A 2 5.41 -15.72 -11.47
CA SER A 2 4.20 -15.88 -12.32
C SER A 2 4.48 -15.61 -13.79
N HIS A 3 5.36 -14.64 -14.08
CA HIS A 3 5.86 -14.37 -15.42
C HIS A 3 7.02 -15.31 -15.72
N LYS A 4 6.76 -16.58 -16.10
CA LYS A 4 7.72 -17.65 -16.48
C LYS A 4 8.76 -17.24 -17.56
N SER A 5 9.48 -16.17 -17.32
CA SER A 5 10.40 -15.43 -18.16
C SER A 5 11.74 -15.55 -17.48
N PHE A 6 12.67 -16.15 -18.20
CA PHE A 6 13.99 -16.55 -17.74
C PHE A 6 14.82 -15.39 -17.15
N PHE A 7 15.81 -15.78 -16.34
CA PHE A 7 16.87 -15.02 -15.64
C PHE A 7 16.51 -14.47 -14.25
N THR A 8 17.17 -15.04 -13.23
CA THR A 8 17.72 -14.47 -11.94
C THR A 8 17.18 -13.16 -11.35
N LYS A 9 15.97 -12.75 -11.71
CA LYS A 9 15.36 -11.49 -11.30
C LYS A 9 14.23 -11.77 -10.31
N SER A 10 14.13 -10.91 -9.32
CA SER A 10 13.04 -10.89 -8.36
C SER A 10 12.12 -9.70 -8.63
N ASP A 11 10.83 -9.89 -8.38
CA ASP A 11 9.87 -8.79 -8.38
C ASP A 11 10.09 -7.92 -7.14
N LEU A 12 10.05 -6.59 -7.32
CA LEU A 12 10.02 -5.62 -6.22
C LEU A 12 8.63 -4.98 -6.20
N PHE A 13 7.97 -5.06 -5.05
CA PHE A 13 6.61 -4.57 -4.86
C PHE A 13 6.52 -3.68 -3.62
N PHE A 14 5.81 -2.55 -3.74
CA PHE A 14 5.53 -1.61 -2.65
C PHE A 14 4.03 -1.55 -2.40
N LEU A 15 3.62 -1.82 -1.16
CA LEU A 15 2.23 -1.61 -0.72
C LEU A 15 2.06 -0.15 -0.29
N CYS A 16 1.26 0.61 -1.03
CA CYS A 16 1.01 2.03 -0.78
C CYS A 16 -0.43 2.25 -0.33
N VAL A 17 -0.62 3.14 0.65
CA VAL A 17 -1.93 3.58 1.11
C VAL A 17 -2.21 4.95 0.50
N LEU A 18 -3.33 5.09 -0.18
CA LEU A 18 -3.75 6.31 -0.86
C LEU A 18 -5.01 6.87 -0.21
N ARG A 19 -5.15 8.20 -0.23
CA ARG A 19 -6.38 8.88 0.19
C ARG A 19 -7.20 9.22 -1.06
N PRO A 20 -8.44 8.75 -1.19
CA PRO A 20 -9.29 9.13 -2.30
C PRO A 20 -9.67 10.61 -2.22
N GLU A 21 -9.69 11.29 -3.36
CA GLU A 21 -10.24 12.65 -3.48
C GLU A 21 -11.76 12.63 -3.73
N SER A 22 -12.29 11.49 -4.19
CA SER A 22 -13.70 11.25 -4.46
C SER A 22 -14.04 9.78 -4.26
N SER A 23 -15.31 9.49 -3.93
CA SER A 23 -15.87 8.13 -3.88
C SER A 23 -16.52 7.68 -5.20
N ALA A 24 -16.67 8.58 -6.17
CA ALA A 24 -17.23 8.25 -7.47
C ALA A 24 -16.25 7.37 -8.26
N ILE A 25 -16.74 6.22 -8.75
CA ILE A 25 -15.95 5.29 -9.55
C ILE A 25 -16.24 5.54 -11.02
N ASN A 26 -15.21 5.92 -11.78
CA ASN A 26 -15.23 5.88 -13.23
C ASN A 26 -14.29 4.76 -13.68
N LYS A 27 -14.87 3.63 -14.09
CA LYS A 27 -14.12 2.44 -14.48
C LYS A 27 -13.46 2.67 -15.85
N GLN A 28 -12.24 2.18 -16.01
CA GLN A 28 -11.59 2.14 -17.32
C GLN A 28 -11.98 0.84 -18.03
N ASP A 29 -12.78 0.95 -19.09
CA ASP A 29 -13.47 -0.20 -19.70
C ASP A 29 -12.59 -1.15 -20.52
N VAL A 30 -11.34 -0.75 -20.82
CA VAL A 30 -10.46 -1.56 -21.67
C VAL A 30 -9.65 -2.58 -20.86
N GLU A 31 -9.26 -2.27 -19.61
CA GLU A 31 -8.39 -3.17 -18.82
C GLU A 31 -9.11 -3.91 -17.69
N ILE A 32 -10.15 -3.32 -17.08
CA ILE A 32 -10.82 -3.90 -15.91
C ILE A 32 -12.30 -4.16 -16.13
N GLU A 33 -12.77 -5.32 -15.69
CA GLU A 33 -14.16 -5.75 -15.83
C GLU A 33 -15.09 -4.98 -14.87
N ALA A 34 -14.72 -4.87 -13.59
CA ALA A 34 -15.50 -4.23 -12.55
C ALA A 34 -14.62 -3.50 -11.51
N ALA A 35 -15.18 -2.50 -10.86
CA ALA A 35 -14.58 -1.81 -9.71
C ALA A 35 -15.70 -1.39 -8.74
N GLN A 36 -15.50 -1.66 -7.46
CA GLN A 36 -16.41 -1.28 -6.39
C GLN A 36 -15.65 -1.00 -5.10
N TRP A 37 -16.23 -0.18 -4.23
CA TRP A 37 -15.76 -0.09 -2.85
C TRP A 37 -16.08 -1.38 -2.12
N MET A 38 -15.13 -1.86 -1.32
CA MET A 38 -15.26 -3.09 -0.54
C MET A 38 -14.74 -2.82 0.88
N PRO A 39 -15.48 -3.22 1.93
CA PRO A 39 -14.97 -3.22 3.29
C PRO A 39 -13.65 -4.00 3.38
N ILE A 40 -12.67 -3.48 4.11
CA ILE A 40 -11.34 -4.09 4.17
C ILE A 40 -11.37 -5.47 4.84
N GLU A 41 -12.30 -5.66 5.77
CA GLU A 41 -12.57 -6.92 6.46
C GLU A 41 -13.13 -7.96 5.48
N GLU A 42 -14.02 -7.54 4.58
CA GLU A 42 -14.57 -8.39 3.52
C GLU A 42 -13.45 -8.81 2.54
N TYR A 43 -12.60 -7.87 2.12
CA TYR A 43 -11.44 -8.17 1.28
C TYR A 43 -10.48 -9.17 1.96
N ALA A 44 -10.14 -8.93 3.22
CA ALA A 44 -9.21 -9.76 3.97
C ALA A 44 -9.73 -11.18 4.22
N ALA A 45 -11.05 -11.36 4.24
CA ALA A 45 -11.71 -12.66 4.42
C ALA A 45 -11.79 -13.50 3.13
N GLN A 46 -11.46 -12.94 1.95
CA GLN A 46 -11.56 -13.70 0.69
C GLN A 46 -10.58 -14.87 0.66
N HIS A 47 -11.05 -16.03 0.21
CA HIS A 47 -10.26 -17.26 0.13
C HIS A 47 -8.96 -17.08 -0.66
N PHE A 48 -9.00 -16.32 -1.77
CA PHE A 48 -7.82 -16.04 -2.61
C PHE A 48 -6.73 -15.22 -1.88
N VAL A 49 -7.11 -14.43 -0.87
CA VAL A 49 -6.20 -13.66 -0.02
C VAL A 49 -5.60 -14.56 1.05
N ILE A 50 -6.43 -15.36 1.72
CA ILE A 50 -6.02 -16.21 2.85
C ILE A 50 -5.08 -17.34 2.39
N ASP A 51 -5.33 -17.95 1.22
CA ASP A 51 -4.52 -19.07 0.71
C ASP A 51 -3.09 -18.67 0.35
N ASN A 52 -2.87 -17.39 0.02
CA ASN A 52 -1.58 -16.89 -0.40
C ASN A 52 -0.92 -16.10 0.74
N LYS A 53 0.15 -16.64 1.31
CA LYS A 53 0.87 -16.02 2.44
C LYS A 53 1.22 -14.54 2.20
N GLN A 54 1.69 -14.17 1.00
CA GLN A 54 2.03 -12.78 0.71
C GLN A 54 0.80 -11.89 0.77
N LYS A 55 -0.31 -12.29 0.13
CA LYS A 55 -1.57 -11.54 0.14
C LYS A 55 -2.16 -11.45 1.55
N PHE A 56 -2.12 -12.54 2.30
CA PHE A 56 -2.55 -12.58 3.70
C PHE A 56 -1.79 -11.57 4.57
N PHE A 57 -0.46 -11.51 4.47
CA PHE A 57 0.33 -10.52 5.21
C PHE A 57 0.03 -9.09 4.76
N MET A 58 -0.12 -8.85 3.45
CA MET A 58 -0.50 -7.52 2.95
C MET A 58 -1.86 -7.07 3.47
N ALA A 59 -2.87 -7.96 3.48
CA ALA A 59 -4.19 -7.66 4.01
C ALA A 59 -4.15 -7.34 5.51
N LYS A 60 -3.34 -8.05 6.30
CA LYS A 60 -3.12 -7.72 7.71
C LYS A 60 -2.51 -6.34 7.93
N ILE A 61 -1.56 -5.92 7.09
CA ILE A 61 -1.00 -4.56 7.14
C ILE A 61 -2.08 -3.52 6.83
N CYS A 62 -2.92 -3.77 5.83
CA CYS A 62 -4.03 -2.88 5.49
C CYS A 62 -5.05 -2.75 6.64
N LEU A 63 -5.43 -3.86 7.28
CA LEU A 63 -6.31 -3.86 8.46
C LEU A 63 -5.71 -3.04 9.61
N ALA A 64 -4.45 -3.31 9.97
CA ALA A 64 -3.76 -2.56 11.03
C ALA A 64 -3.65 -1.05 10.71
N LYS A 65 -3.52 -0.69 9.43
CA LYS A 65 -3.55 0.71 8.99
C LYS A 65 -4.93 1.33 9.16
N ALA A 66 -6.00 0.61 8.82
CA ALA A 66 -7.37 1.07 8.93
C ALA A 66 -7.78 1.28 10.40
N ASP A 67 -7.40 0.37 11.31
CA ASP A 67 -7.80 0.42 12.72
C ASP A 67 -6.99 1.43 13.55
N HIS A 68 -5.66 1.40 13.41
CA HIS A 68 -4.75 2.06 14.36
C HIS A 68 -3.79 3.06 13.69
N GLY A 69 -3.86 3.24 12.37
CA GLY A 69 -3.07 4.26 11.69
C GLY A 69 -1.59 3.91 11.45
N TYR A 70 -1.22 2.61 11.37
CA TYR A 70 0.12 2.09 11.06
C TYR A 70 1.04 3.09 10.32
N PRO A 71 2.12 3.62 10.93
CA PRO A 71 2.79 4.84 10.47
C PRO A 71 3.39 4.70 9.06
N GLY A 72 3.93 3.51 8.74
CA GLY A 72 4.56 3.24 7.44
C GLY A 72 5.68 4.23 7.09
N PHE A 73 6.02 4.28 5.81
CA PHE A 73 6.97 5.27 5.28
C PHE A 73 6.18 6.37 4.56
N SER A 74 6.62 7.61 4.71
CA SER A 74 6.06 8.78 4.03
C SER A 74 7.10 9.46 3.16
N ALA A 75 6.67 10.07 2.06
CA ALA A 75 7.56 10.81 1.17
C ALA A 75 7.94 12.15 1.81
N ARG A 76 9.24 12.39 1.95
CA ARG A 76 9.81 13.67 2.38
C ARG A 76 10.57 14.29 1.22
N GLU A 77 10.08 15.44 0.77
CA GLU A 77 10.74 16.23 -0.26
C GLU A 77 12.07 16.78 0.24
N THR A 78 13.09 16.71 -0.62
CA THR A 78 14.40 17.33 -0.40
C THR A 78 15.02 17.74 -1.73
N THR A 79 16.20 18.35 -1.69
CA THR A 79 16.90 18.87 -2.86
C THR A 79 18.31 18.32 -2.92
N THR A 80 18.74 17.85 -4.08
CA THR A 80 20.13 17.44 -4.33
C THR A 80 21.07 18.64 -4.30
N GLY A 81 22.38 18.43 -4.14
CA GLY A 81 23.38 19.51 -4.19
C GLY A 81 23.39 20.33 -5.50
N ARG A 82 22.71 19.86 -6.55
CA ARG A 82 22.53 20.59 -7.83
C ARG A 82 21.14 21.21 -8.00
N GLY A 83 20.34 21.32 -6.93
CA GLY A 83 19.03 21.97 -6.97
C GLY A 83 17.87 21.09 -7.48
N LYS A 84 18.09 19.81 -7.80
CA LYS A 84 17.00 18.92 -8.24
C LYS A 84 16.18 18.43 -7.06
N LYS A 85 14.86 18.55 -7.16
CA LYS A 85 13.87 17.98 -6.24
C LYS A 85 13.95 16.46 -6.23
N THR A 86 13.90 15.86 -5.05
CA THR A 86 13.91 14.41 -4.81
C THR A 86 13.05 14.07 -3.59
N TYR A 87 12.68 12.80 -3.44
CA TYR A 87 11.86 12.32 -2.34
C TYR A 87 12.55 11.16 -1.62
N ILE A 88 12.62 11.26 -0.29
CA ILE A 88 13.11 10.18 0.57
C ILE A 88 11.90 9.58 1.27
N TYR A 89 11.74 8.25 1.18
CA TYR A 89 10.71 7.53 1.90
C TYR A 89 11.27 7.06 3.22
N CYS A 90 10.77 7.61 4.32
CA CYS A 90 11.21 7.26 5.66
C CYS A 90 10.04 7.30 6.65
N ASN A 91 10.23 6.69 7.82
CA ASN A 91 9.32 6.86 8.94
C ASN A 91 9.16 8.35 9.25
N ASN A 92 7.93 8.79 9.48
CA ASN A 92 7.68 10.12 10.03
C ASN A 92 7.70 10.03 11.57
N PRO A 93 8.69 10.63 12.26
CA PRO A 93 8.82 10.53 13.72
C PRO A 93 7.55 10.98 14.45
N GLU A 94 6.88 12.02 13.96
CA GLU A 94 5.65 12.57 14.55
C GLU A 94 4.49 11.57 14.46
N ILE A 95 4.40 10.78 13.39
CA ILE A 95 3.36 9.76 13.24
C ILE A 95 3.69 8.52 14.07
N VAL A 96 4.99 8.19 14.20
CA VAL A 96 5.45 7.04 15.00
C VAL A 96 5.24 7.28 16.50
N GLU A 97 5.53 8.48 17.01
CA GLU A 97 5.31 8.83 18.43
C GLU A 97 3.82 8.82 18.80
N ASN A 98 2.97 9.35 17.92
CA ASN A 98 1.52 9.33 18.11
C ASN A 98 0.94 7.89 18.07
N PHE A 99 1.46 7.04 17.19
CA PHE A 99 1.10 5.62 17.14
C PHE A 99 1.54 4.87 18.41
N ALA A 100 2.78 5.07 18.86
CA ALA A 100 3.32 4.43 20.07
C ALA A 100 2.58 4.86 21.35
N SER A 101 2.05 6.08 21.39
CA SER A 101 1.27 6.61 22.52
C SER A 101 -0.19 6.13 22.54
N SER A 102 -0.65 5.47 21.47
CA SER A 102 -2.04 4.99 21.31
C SER A 102 -2.21 3.48 21.54
N MET A 103 -1.11 2.77 21.80
CA MET A 103 -1.07 1.37 22.23
C MET A 103 -0.93 1.28 23.76
#